data_AF-A0A9E5LLC7-F1
#
_entry.id   AF-A0A9E5LLC7-F1
#
_cell.length_a   1.000
_cell.length_b   1.000
_cell.length_c   1.000
_cell.angle_alpha   90.00
_cell.angle_beta   90.00
_cell.angle_gamma   90.00
#
_symmetry.space_group_name_H-M   'P 1'
#
loop_
_entity.id
_entity.type
_entity.pdbx_description
1 polymer ?
#
loop_
_entity_poly.entity_id
_entity_poly.type
_entity_poly.pdbx_seq_one_letter_code
_entity_poly.pdbx_strand_id
1 'polypeptide(L)'
;MNIHTRKLESEISESEVNEALSVLKKWRDQGGEIDLSNENIHPSEVTNLWVDYPKLNDKYPTEFNLDADYKASLPDLQNGPSSLIKGSNQVIQHVGISNFKLPIRYRLRGAGERTLETSVTGSVSLGADKKGINMSRIMRSFYKHSEEQFSFSVIEAALDDYKTDLESFDARILMKFSFPMKVGSLRSNLSGYQYYDISLELIDQNGLRTKVMHLDYVYSSTCPCSLELSEHARKSRGQLATPHSQRSVARISRPYQLILINSQLSYIADKFNRT
;
A
#
# COMPACT_ATOMS: atom_id res chain seq x y z
N MET A 1 15.63 -63.81 -10.58
CA MET A 1 15.92 -62.36 -10.48
C MET A 1 15.52 -61.74 -11.81
N ASN A 2 14.27 -61.31 -11.95
CA ASN A 2 13.81 -60.59 -13.13
C ASN A 2 13.47 -59.16 -12.70
N ILE A 3 14.36 -58.25 -13.07
CA ILE A 3 14.24 -56.82 -12.83
C ILE A 3 13.17 -56.31 -13.80
N HIS A 4 12.04 -55.86 -13.29
CA HIS A 4 11.09 -55.08 -14.08
C HIS A 4 11.72 -53.71 -14.35
N THR A 5 12.21 -53.51 -15.57
CA THR A 5 12.63 -52.22 -16.08
C THR A 5 11.42 -51.28 -16.13
N ARG A 6 11.53 -50.19 -15.38
CA ARG A 6 10.59 -49.07 -15.30
C ARG A 6 10.31 -48.57 -16.72
N LYS A 7 9.07 -48.71 -17.19
CA LYS A 7 8.61 -48.15 -18.48
C LYS A 7 8.90 -46.64 -18.45
N LEU A 8 9.72 -46.16 -19.39
CA LEU A 8 9.84 -44.74 -19.68
C LEU A 8 8.44 -44.20 -20.00
N GLU A 9 8.09 -43.07 -19.39
CA GLU A 9 6.87 -42.32 -19.64
C GLU A 9 6.82 -41.94 -21.13
N SER A 10 6.05 -42.70 -21.91
CA SER A 10 5.71 -42.37 -23.29
C SER A 10 4.77 -41.16 -23.29
N GLU A 11 5.01 -40.20 -24.18
CA GLU A 11 4.09 -39.09 -24.41
C GLU A 11 2.66 -39.62 -24.64
N ILE A 12 1.70 -39.10 -23.88
CA ILE A 12 0.30 -39.53 -23.93
C ILE A 12 -0.26 -39.19 -25.32
N SER A 13 -0.79 -40.20 -26.01
CA SER A 13 -1.35 -40.01 -27.36
C SER A 13 -2.73 -39.34 -27.32
N GLU A 14 -3.09 -38.58 -28.37
CA GLU A 14 -4.44 -37.98 -28.49
C GLU A 14 -5.57 -39.01 -28.40
N SER A 15 -5.31 -40.26 -28.83
CA SER A 15 -6.26 -41.36 -28.70
C SER A 15 -6.57 -41.69 -27.24
N GLU A 16 -5.54 -41.78 -26.39
CA GLU A 16 -5.69 -42.06 -24.97
C GLU A 16 -6.40 -40.91 -24.22
N VAL A 17 -6.13 -39.66 -24.62
CA VAL A 17 -6.83 -38.48 -24.08
C VAL A 17 -8.32 -38.53 -24.41
N ASN A 18 -8.67 -38.85 -25.65
CA ASN A 18 -10.07 -38.94 -26.09
C ASN A 18 -10.82 -40.09 -25.42
N GLU A 19 -10.15 -41.22 -25.20
CA GLU A 19 -10.74 -42.35 -24.48
C GLU A 19 -11.01 -42.01 -23.01
N ALA A 20 -10.04 -41.39 -22.32
CA ALA A 20 -10.21 -40.90 -20.95
C ALA A 20 -11.37 -39.89 -20.83
N LEU A 21 -11.46 -38.93 -21.76
CA LEU A 21 -12.57 -37.97 -21.83
C LEU A 21 -13.93 -38.66 -22.02
N SER A 22 -13.99 -39.73 -22.81
CA SER A 22 -15.23 -40.48 -23.05
C SER A 22 -15.71 -41.21 -21.78
N VAL A 23 -14.79 -41.77 -21.00
CA VAL A 23 -15.07 -42.43 -19.73
C VAL A 23 -15.56 -41.40 -18.70
N LEU A 24 -14.89 -40.25 -18.61
CA LEU A 24 -15.29 -39.15 -17.71
C LEU A 24 -16.69 -38.62 -18.05
N LYS A 25 -17.02 -38.47 -19.35
CA LYS A 25 -18.37 -38.06 -19.78
C LYS A 25 -19.44 -39.09 -19.39
N LYS A 26 -19.18 -40.39 -19.60
CA LYS A 26 -20.10 -41.47 -19.19
C LYS A 26 -20.32 -41.48 -17.69
N TRP A 27 -19.26 -41.30 -16.91
CA TRP A 27 -19.33 -41.25 -15.43
C TRP A 27 -20.13 -40.04 -14.94
N ARG A 28 -19.92 -38.85 -15.54
CA ARG A 28 -20.73 -37.65 -15.28
C ARG A 28 -22.21 -37.89 -15.59
N ASP A 29 -22.52 -38.45 -16.75
CA ASP A 29 -23.90 -38.68 -17.19
C ASP A 29 -24.63 -39.73 -16.33
N GLN A 30 -23.89 -40.52 -15.54
CA GLN A 30 -24.41 -41.45 -14.53
C GLN A 30 -24.61 -40.80 -13.14
N GLY A 31 -24.41 -39.49 -13.00
CA GLY A 31 -24.58 -38.75 -11.75
C GLY A 31 -23.35 -38.75 -10.84
N GLY A 32 -22.16 -38.98 -11.39
CA GLY A 32 -20.90 -38.84 -10.65
C GLY A 32 -20.65 -37.38 -10.24
N GLU A 33 -20.62 -37.11 -8.94
CA GLU A 33 -20.25 -35.82 -8.37
C GLU A 33 -18.77 -35.80 -7.98
N ILE A 34 -18.08 -34.73 -8.31
CA ILE A 34 -16.73 -34.47 -7.79
C ILE A 34 -16.89 -33.65 -6.51
N ASP A 35 -16.33 -34.16 -5.41
CA ASP A 35 -16.21 -33.41 -4.17
C ASP A 35 -15.13 -32.33 -4.31
N LEU A 36 -15.56 -31.12 -4.68
CA LEU A 36 -14.71 -29.96 -4.88
C LEU A 36 -14.17 -29.35 -3.57
N SER A 37 -14.50 -29.92 -2.40
CA SER A 37 -14.00 -29.43 -1.11
C SER A 37 -12.55 -29.83 -0.81
N ASN A 38 -11.96 -30.70 -1.62
CA ASN A 38 -10.61 -31.22 -1.44
C ASN A 38 -9.68 -30.71 -2.56
N GLU A 39 -9.13 -29.51 -2.40
CA GLU A 39 -8.26 -28.82 -3.39
C GLU A 39 -6.97 -29.59 -3.75
N ASN A 40 -6.63 -30.67 -3.02
CA ASN A 40 -5.40 -31.43 -3.23
C ASN A 40 -5.50 -32.58 -4.24
N ILE A 41 -6.67 -32.84 -4.84
CA ILE A 41 -6.90 -34.07 -5.63
C ILE A 41 -7.22 -33.79 -7.11
N HIS A 42 -7.56 -32.56 -7.50
CA HIS A 42 -8.05 -32.29 -8.86
C HIS A 42 -7.19 -31.24 -9.59
N PRO A 43 -6.49 -31.63 -10.67
CA PRO A 43 -5.89 -30.68 -11.61
C PRO A 43 -6.96 -29.73 -12.12
N SER A 44 -6.65 -28.43 -12.22
CA SER A 44 -7.57 -27.39 -12.67
C SER A 44 -8.20 -27.67 -14.05
N GLU A 45 -7.54 -28.48 -14.90
CA GLU A 45 -8.11 -28.89 -16.19
C GLU A 45 -9.33 -29.83 -16.05
N VAL A 46 -9.37 -30.63 -14.98
CA VAL A 46 -10.46 -31.55 -14.67
C VAL A 46 -11.67 -30.75 -14.17
N THR A 47 -11.47 -29.78 -13.29
CA THR A 47 -12.53 -28.93 -12.73
C THR A 47 -13.30 -28.13 -13.79
N ASN A 48 -12.61 -27.68 -14.84
CA ASN A 48 -13.21 -26.95 -15.96
C ASN A 48 -14.14 -27.81 -16.85
N LEU A 49 -14.12 -29.15 -16.72
CA LEU A 49 -15.05 -30.04 -17.43
C LEU A 49 -16.44 -30.13 -16.78
N TRP A 50 -16.55 -29.82 -15.47
CA TRP A 50 -17.81 -29.90 -14.72
C TRP A 50 -18.47 -28.56 -14.44
N VAL A 51 -17.69 -27.48 -14.41
CA VAL A 51 -18.24 -26.13 -14.27
C VAL A 51 -18.35 -25.54 -15.67
N ASP A 52 -19.55 -25.56 -16.25
CA ASP A 52 -19.86 -24.87 -17.50
C ASP A 52 -19.93 -23.36 -17.21
N TYR A 53 -18.77 -22.76 -16.93
CA TYR A 53 -18.66 -21.33 -16.71
C TYR A 53 -18.86 -20.66 -18.07
N PRO A 54 -19.79 -19.69 -18.19
CA PRO A 54 -20.13 -19.12 -19.48
C PRO A 54 -18.88 -18.54 -20.14
N LYS A 55 -18.72 -18.78 -21.45
CA LYS A 55 -17.69 -18.08 -22.24
C LYS A 55 -17.95 -16.59 -22.14
N LEU A 56 -17.09 -15.88 -21.42
CA LEU A 56 -17.16 -14.44 -21.28
C LEU A 56 -16.68 -13.78 -22.59
N ASN A 57 -17.30 -12.65 -22.94
CA ASN A 57 -16.85 -11.85 -24.07
C ASN A 57 -15.54 -11.13 -23.69
N ASP A 58 -14.50 -11.31 -24.48
CA ASP A 58 -13.19 -10.65 -24.30
C ASP A 58 -13.11 -9.31 -25.05
N LYS A 59 -14.10 -9.00 -25.90
CA LYS A 59 -14.20 -7.73 -26.60
C LYS A 59 -14.86 -6.69 -25.72
N TYR A 60 -14.14 -5.58 -25.50
CA TYR A 60 -14.69 -4.42 -24.83
C TYR A 60 -15.87 -3.85 -25.64
N PRO A 61 -17.07 -3.70 -25.05
CA PRO A 61 -18.24 -3.20 -25.78
C PRO A 61 -18.16 -1.69 -25.94
N THR A 62 -17.71 -1.22 -27.11
CA THR A 62 -17.55 0.22 -27.41
C THR A 62 -18.85 1.01 -27.39
N GLU A 63 -19.97 0.34 -27.71
CA GLU A 63 -21.31 0.94 -27.73
C GLU A 63 -22.01 0.90 -26.37
N PHE A 64 -21.39 0.31 -25.34
CA PHE A 64 -21.98 0.25 -24.01
C PHE A 64 -21.92 1.63 -23.36
N ASN A 65 -23.09 2.21 -23.14
CA ASN A 65 -23.26 3.44 -22.39
C ASN A 65 -23.93 3.12 -21.05
N LEU A 66 -23.33 3.61 -19.97
CA LEU A 66 -23.88 3.44 -18.63
C LEU A 66 -25.00 4.47 -18.42
N ASP A 67 -26.24 4.11 -18.77
CA ASP A 67 -27.41 4.94 -18.55
C ASP A 67 -27.93 4.86 -17.09
N ALA A 68 -28.89 5.72 -16.77
CA ALA A 68 -29.44 5.82 -15.42
C ALA A 68 -30.20 4.55 -15.01
N ASP A 69 -30.91 3.91 -15.95
CA ASP A 69 -31.73 2.72 -15.69
C ASP A 69 -30.85 1.49 -15.42
N TYR A 70 -29.80 1.29 -16.22
CA TYR A 70 -28.80 0.26 -15.99
C TYR A 70 -28.09 0.48 -14.65
N LYS A 71 -27.67 1.72 -14.35
CA LYS A 71 -27.04 2.04 -13.06
C LYS A 71 -27.96 1.74 -11.88
N ALA A 72 -29.26 2.00 -11.99
CA ALA A 72 -30.25 1.68 -10.97
C ALA A 72 -30.50 0.16 -10.82
N SER A 73 -30.27 -0.61 -11.90
CA SER A 73 -30.38 -2.08 -11.88
C SER A 73 -29.21 -2.79 -11.18
N LEU A 74 -28.08 -2.10 -10.95
CA LEU A 74 -26.89 -2.70 -10.36
C LEU A 74 -27.12 -3.05 -8.89
N PRO A 75 -26.83 -4.30 -8.48
CA PRO A 75 -26.98 -4.71 -7.09
C PRO A 75 -25.92 -4.04 -6.21
N ASP A 76 -26.32 -3.57 -5.03
CA ASP A 76 -25.36 -3.16 -4.00
C ASP A 76 -24.80 -4.39 -3.29
N LEU A 77 -23.77 -4.98 -3.92
CA LEU A 77 -23.10 -6.17 -3.40
C LEU A 77 -22.34 -5.91 -2.08
N GLN A 78 -22.06 -4.64 -1.75
CA GLN A 78 -21.27 -4.26 -0.58
C GLN A 78 -22.14 -4.14 0.67
N ASN A 79 -23.35 -3.58 0.53
CA ASN A 79 -24.31 -3.42 1.62
C ASN A 79 -25.37 -4.55 1.67
N GLY A 80 -25.08 -5.67 1.01
CA GLY A 80 -25.91 -6.88 1.09
C GLY A 80 -25.92 -7.50 2.50
N PRO A 81 -26.85 -8.43 2.79
CA PRO A 81 -27.01 -9.01 4.11
C PRO A 81 -25.74 -9.75 4.58
N SER A 82 -25.47 -9.70 5.89
CA SER A 82 -24.30 -10.33 6.52
C SER A 82 -24.24 -11.85 6.31
N SER A 83 -25.36 -12.49 5.98
CA SER A 83 -25.42 -13.91 5.59
C SER A 83 -24.62 -14.26 4.33
N LEU A 84 -24.26 -13.27 3.50
CA LEU A 84 -23.40 -13.43 2.33
C LEU A 84 -21.90 -13.37 2.67
N ILE A 85 -21.54 -13.02 3.90
CA ILE A 85 -20.15 -12.95 4.37
C ILE A 85 -19.72 -14.35 4.78
N LYS A 86 -18.74 -14.91 4.06
CA LYS A 86 -18.15 -16.22 4.37
C LYS A 86 -16.89 -16.01 5.23
N GLY A 87 -16.72 -16.86 6.24
CA GLY A 87 -15.55 -16.86 7.12
C GLY A 87 -15.87 -16.44 8.56
N SER A 88 -14.83 -16.27 9.36
CA SER A 88 -14.97 -15.83 10.76
C SER A 88 -15.42 -14.37 10.83
N ASN A 89 -16.39 -14.08 11.69
CA ASN A 89 -16.88 -12.73 11.97
C ASN A 89 -15.81 -11.90 12.69
N GLN A 90 -14.93 -11.25 11.91
CA GLN A 90 -13.79 -10.48 12.42
C GLN A 90 -13.77 -9.06 11.85
N VAL A 91 -13.36 -8.11 12.68
CA VAL A 91 -13.21 -6.70 12.30
C VAL A 91 -11.94 -6.52 11.48
N ILE A 92 -12.03 -5.81 10.35
CA ILE A 92 -10.85 -5.40 9.61
C ILE A 92 -10.38 -4.07 10.17
N GLN A 93 -9.18 -4.05 10.76
CA GLN A 93 -8.61 -2.87 11.41
C GLN A 93 -8.33 -1.75 10.42
N HIS A 94 -7.77 -2.10 9.25
CA HIS A 94 -7.41 -1.15 8.20
C HIS A 94 -7.72 -1.74 6.82
N VAL A 95 -8.68 -1.12 6.13
CA VAL A 95 -8.97 -1.36 4.72
C VAL A 95 -9.10 -0.03 4.00
N GLY A 96 -8.57 0.07 2.79
CA GLY A 96 -8.54 1.33 2.06
C GLY A 96 -7.63 1.30 0.84
N ILE A 97 -7.06 2.46 0.51
CA ILE A 97 -6.15 2.65 -0.61
C ILE A 97 -4.79 3.09 -0.08
N SER A 98 -3.73 2.51 -0.62
CA SER A 98 -2.36 2.85 -0.31
C SER A 98 -1.62 3.43 -1.51
N ASN A 99 -0.72 4.36 -1.24
CA ASN A 99 0.26 4.89 -2.19
C ASN A 99 -0.31 5.47 -3.51
N PHE A 100 -1.49 6.09 -3.48
CA PHE A 100 -1.95 6.85 -4.63
C PHE A 100 -1.28 8.24 -4.64
N LYS A 101 -0.93 8.73 -5.83
CA LYS A 101 -0.09 9.92 -5.99
C LYS A 101 -0.94 11.11 -6.43
N LEU A 102 -0.82 12.23 -5.73
CA LEU A 102 -1.46 13.49 -6.09
C LEU A 102 -0.44 14.65 -6.07
N PRO A 103 -0.54 15.61 -7.01
CA PRO A 103 0.17 16.87 -6.91
C PRO A 103 -0.54 17.76 -5.88
N ILE A 104 0.13 18.08 -4.76
CA ILE A 104 -0.47 18.83 -3.65
C ILE A 104 0.28 20.13 -3.41
N ARG A 105 -0.46 21.24 -3.29
CA ARG A 105 0.08 22.59 -3.08
C ARG A 105 0.29 22.90 -1.60
N TYR A 106 1.54 22.85 -1.13
CA TYR A 106 1.92 23.15 0.24
C TYR A 106 2.25 24.63 0.43
N ARG A 107 1.68 25.26 1.46
CA ARG A 107 2.03 26.64 1.85
C ARG A 107 3.29 26.68 2.70
N LEU A 108 4.27 27.47 2.26
CA LEU A 108 5.55 27.65 2.92
C LEU A 108 5.54 28.92 3.78
N ARG A 109 6.28 28.91 4.89
CA ARG A 109 6.50 30.13 5.68
C ARG A 109 7.36 31.10 4.87
N GLY A 110 6.79 32.22 4.42
CA GLY A 110 7.51 33.32 3.77
C GLY A 110 8.03 33.06 2.36
N ALA A 111 7.73 31.89 1.77
CA ALA A 111 8.24 31.47 0.45
C ALA A 111 7.12 31.08 -0.54
N GLY A 112 5.88 31.52 -0.29
CA GLY A 112 4.72 31.25 -1.15
C GLY A 112 4.19 29.81 -1.03
N GLU A 113 3.72 29.26 -2.14
CA GLU A 113 3.21 27.89 -2.25
C GLU A 113 4.15 27.03 -3.11
N ARG A 114 4.17 25.72 -2.87
CA ARG A 114 4.91 24.76 -3.68
C ARG A 114 4.09 23.49 -3.89
N THR A 115 3.94 23.11 -5.15
CA THR A 115 3.34 21.82 -5.51
C THR A 115 4.37 20.69 -5.36
N LEU A 116 4.04 19.65 -4.60
CA LEU A 116 4.87 18.46 -4.44
C LEU A 116 4.05 17.21 -4.78
N GLU A 117 4.69 16.24 -5.44
CA GLU A 117 4.14 14.89 -5.56
C GLU A 117 4.00 14.30 -4.15
N THR A 118 2.79 13.90 -3.80
CA THR A 118 2.46 13.35 -2.49
C THR A 118 1.84 11.98 -2.65
N SER A 119 2.39 11.00 -1.94
CA SER A 119 1.79 9.69 -1.74
C SER A 119 0.77 9.77 -0.63
N VAL A 120 -0.45 9.31 -0.89
CA VAL A 120 -1.54 9.30 0.08
C VAL A 120 -1.96 7.86 0.33
N THR A 121 -2.20 7.55 1.59
CA THR A 121 -2.73 6.27 2.07
C THR A 121 -3.88 6.58 3.00
N GLY A 122 -5.09 6.17 2.63
CA GLY A 122 -6.30 6.33 3.41
C GLY A 122 -6.86 4.96 3.79
N SER A 123 -7.22 4.78 5.05
CA SER A 123 -7.78 3.52 5.55
C SER A 123 -8.86 3.78 6.59
N VAL A 124 -9.84 2.88 6.67
CA VAL A 124 -10.86 2.82 7.72
C VAL A 124 -10.87 1.45 8.39
N SER A 125 -11.42 1.43 9.60
CA SER A 125 -11.95 0.21 10.20
C SER A 125 -13.20 -0.26 9.45
N LEU A 126 -13.41 -1.57 9.36
CA LEU A 126 -14.63 -2.16 8.82
C LEU A 126 -15.24 -3.11 9.85
N GLY A 127 -16.50 -2.85 10.20
CA GLY A 127 -17.29 -3.73 11.07
C GLY A 127 -17.38 -5.13 10.50
N ALA A 128 -17.41 -6.13 11.37
CA ALA A 128 -17.40 -7.53 10.98
C ALA A 128 -18.69 -7.97 10.24
N ASP A 129 -19.74 -7.17 10.39
CA ASP A 129 -21.04 -7.27 9.73
C ASP A 129 -21.07 -6.66 8.32
N LYS A 130 -20.01 -5.95 7.89
CA LYS A 130 -19.90 -5.35 6.56
C LYS A 130 -18.99 -6.16 5.65
N LYS A 131 -19.44 -6.40 4.41
CA LYS A 131 -18.71 -7.22 3.43
C LYS A 131 -17.47 -6.53 2.86
N GLY A 132 -17.48 -5.20 2.75
CA GLY A 132 -16.37 -4.46 2.15
C GLY A 132 -16.57 -2.94 2.18
N ILE A 133 -15.62 -2.24 1.56
CA ILE A 133 -15.65 -0.78 1.36
C ILE A 133 -15.69 -0.43 -0.13
N ASN A 134 -16.23 0.77 -0.44
CA ASN A 134 -16.13 1.31 -1.79
C ASN A 134 -14.81 2.07 -1.93
N MET A 135 -13.76 1.37 -2.38
CA MET A 135 -12.43 1.96 -2.51
C MET A 135 -12.44 3.23 -3.37
N SER A 136 -13.20 3.27 -4.47
CA SER A 136 -13.25 4.45 -5.35
C SER A 136 -13.79 5.72 -4.67
N ARG A 137 -14.60 5.60 -3.60
CA ARG A 137 -15.09 6.76 -2.84
C ARG A 137 -13.95 7.48 -2.13
N ILE A 138 -12.98 6.71 -1.60
CA ILE A 138 -11.79 7.24 -0.95
C ILE A 138 -11.08 8.21 -1.87
N MET A 139 -10.72 7.74 -3.07
CA MET A 139 -10.04 8.59 -4.06
C MET A 139 -10.87 9.83 -4.42
N ARG A 140 -12.19 9.66 -4.66
CA ARG A 140 -13.07 10.78 -5.02
C ARG A 140 -13.09 11.87 -3.96
N SER A 141 -13.15 11.51 -2.67
CA SER A 141 -13.04 12.49 -1.57
C SER A 141 -11.72 13.25 -1.65
N PHE A 142 -10.60 12.57 -1.87
CA PHE A 142 -9.30 13.25 -2.02
C PHE A 142 -9.21 14.16 -3.25
N TYR A 143 -9.74 13.74 -4.40
CA TYR A 143 -9.73 14.55 -5.62
C TYR A 143 -10.62 15.79 -5.53
N LYS A 144 -11.77 15.69 -4.86
CA LYS A 144 -12.66 16.83 -4.59
C LYS A 144 -11.93 17.92 -3.82
N HIS A 145 -11.08 17.52 -2.87
CA HIS A 145 -10.39 18.40 -1.93
C HIS A 145 -8.97 18.79 -2.39
N SER A 146 -8.38 18.11 -3.38
CA SER A 146 -6.99 18.37 -3.80
C SER A 146 -6.77 19.73 -4.47
N GLU A 147 -7.83 20.34 -5.01
CA GLU A 147 -7.75 21.61 -5.75
C GLU A 147 -7.96 22.87 -4.89
N GLU A 148 -8.28 22.76 -3.60
CA GLU A 148 -8.71 23.90 -2.77
C GLU A 148 -7.59 24.61 -1.98
N GLN A 149 -6.31 24.33 -2.24
CA GLN A 149 -5.11 24.73 -1.45
C GLN A 149 -4.93 23.90 -0.17
N PHE A 150 -3.73 23.32 0.02
CA PHE A 150 -3.55 22.32 1.07
C PHE A 150 -3.29 22.94 2.45
N SER A 151 -4.22 22.66 3.36
CA SER A 151 -4.07 22.81 4.80
C SER A 151 -4.54 21.51 5.47
N PHE A 152 -4.18 21.25 6.73
CA PHE A 152 -4.74 20.11 7.49
C PHE A 152 -6.28 20.08 7.48
N SER A 153 -6.93 21.24 7.31
CA SER A 153 -8.38 21.33 7.12
C SER A 153 -8.90 20.53 5.92
N VAL A 154 -8.11 20.42 4.86
CA VAL A 154 -8.44 19.66 3.65
C VAL A 154 -8.37 18.15 3.91
N ILE A 155 -7.37 17.71 4.68
CA ILE A 155 -7.27 16.31 5.13
C ILE A 155 -8.44 15.98 6.04
N GLU A 156 -8.82 16.88 6.93
CA GLU A 156 -9.98 16.72 7.82
C GLU A 156 -11.28 16.63 7.03
N ALA A 157 -11.51 17.55 6.08
CA ALA A 157 -12.70 17.53 5.22
C ALA A 157 -12.77 16.25 4.37
N ALA A 158 -11.63 15.81 3.82
CA ALA A 158 -11.54 14.54 3.10
C ALA A 158 -11.83 13.33 4.01
N LEU A 159 -11.35 13.36 5.26
CA LEU A 159 -11.63 12.33 6.27
C LEU A 159 -13.12 12.33 6.66
N ASP A 160 -13.74 13.50 6.78
CA ASP A 160 -15.15 13.67 7.14
C ASP A 160 -16.08 13.15 6.05
N ASP A 161 -15.83 13.53 4.79
CA ASP A 161 -16.53 12.98 3.62
C ASP A 161 -16.34 11.45 3.57
N TYR A 162 -15.12 10.98 3.87
CA TYR A 162 -14.79 9.56 3.87
C TYR A 162 -15.48 8.75 4.98
N LYS A 163 -15.56 9.27 6.21
CA LYS A 163 -16.28 8.62 7.34
C LYS A 163 -17.78 8.59 7.10
N THR A 164 -18.34 9.69 6.60
CA THR A 164 -19.78 9.83 6.32
C THR A 164 -20.23 8.82 5.27
N ASP A 165 -19.45 8.65 4.20
CA ASP A 165 -19.79 7.76 3.07
C ASP A 165 -19.74 6.26 3.42
N LEU A 166 -19.02 5.86 4.48
CA LEU A 166 -18.79 4.45 4.84
C LEU A 166 -19.43 4.02 6.16
N GLU A 167 -19.95 4.97 6.94
CA GLU A 167 -20.45 4.76 8.31
C GLU A 167 -19.43 3.96 9.16
N SER A 168 -18.15 4.34 9.06
CA SER A 168 -17.06 3.69 9.79
C SER A 168 -16.71 4.46 11.06
N PHE A 169 -16.20 3.75 12.07
CA PHE A 169 -15.84 4.29 13.37
C PHE A 169 -14.48 5.00 13.34
N ASP A 170 -13.45 4.26 12.91
CA ASP A 170 -12.06 4.74 12.90
C ASP A 170 -11.54 4.94 11.48
N ALA A 171 -10.76 6.01 11.29
CA ALA A 171 -10.17 6.37 10.01
C ALA A 171 -8.75 6.93 10.18
N ARG A 172 -7.88 6.64 9.21
CA ARG A 172 -6.48 7.07 9.21
C ARG A 172 -6.07 7.51 7.82
N ILE A 173 -5.46 8.68 7.72
CA ILE A 173 -4.85 9.21 6.50
C ILE A 173 -3.37 9.48 6.75
N LEU A 174 -2.53 8.98 5.87
CA LEU A 174 -1.08 9.17 5.86
C LEU A 174 -0.67 9.74 4.50
N MET A 175 0.04 10.86 4.54
CA MET A 175 0.53 11.55 3.36
C MET A 175 2.04 11.67 3.43
N LYS A 176 2.76 11.28 2.38
CA LYS A 176 4.22 11.31 2.32
C LYS A 176 4.68 12.10 1.12
N PHE A 177 5.59 13.03 1.34
CA PHE A 177 6.20 13.85 0.28
C PHE A 177 7.66 14.13 0.59
N SER A 178 8.43 14.38 -0.47
CA SER A 178 9.84 14.77 -0.35
C SER A 178 9.96 16.28 -0.47
N PHE A 179 10.46 16.92 0.59
CA PHE A 179 10.51 18.37 0.72
C PHE A 179 11.90 18.91 0.36
N PRO A 180 12.05 19.72 -0.71
CA PRO A 180 13.33 20.28 -1.09
C PRO A 180 13.66 21.54 -0.27
N MET A 181 14.80 21.51 0.41
CA MET A 181 15.34 22.63 1.18
C MET A 181 16.75 22.97 0.72
N LYS A 182 17.06 24.26 0.60
CA LYS A 182 18.42 24.72 0.28
C LYS A 182 19.24 24.79 1.57
N VAL A 183 20.32 24.03 1.63
CA VAL A 183 21.21 23.92 2.79
C VAL A 183 22.58 24.46 2.43
N GLY A 184 23.16 25.27 3.32
CA GLY A 184 24.52 25.77 3.19
C GLY A 184 25.54 24.68 3.51
N SER A 185 26.66 24.68 2.80
CA SER A 185 27.80 23.84 3.14
C SER A 185 28.39 24.26 4.49
N LEU A 186 28.87 23.28 5.26
CA LEU A 186 29.47 23.51 6.57
C LEU A 186 30.84 24.20 6.50
N ARG A 187 31.52 24.10 5.36
CA ARG A 187 32.92 24.56 5.20
C ARG A 187 33.15 25.44 3.99
N SER A 188 32.28 25.38 2.98
CA SER A 188 32.35 26.26 1.82
C SER A 188 31.18 27.23 1.85
N ASN A 189 31.33 28.41 1.25
CA ASN A 189 30.23 29.36 1.05
C ASN A 189 29.26 28.92 -0.07
N LEU A 190 29.20 27.62 -0.37
CA LEU A 190 28.31 27.04 -1.37
C LEU A 190 27.03 26.53 -0.71
N SER A 191 26.00 26.34 -1.52
CA SER A 191 24.71 25.80 -1.06
C SER A 191 24.14 24.83 -2.08
N GLY A 192 23.42 23.82 -1.59
CA GLY A 192 22.81 22.77 -2.41
C GLY A 192 21.41 22.42 -1.92
N TYR A 193 20.66 21.66 -2.71
CA TYR A 193 19.36 21.14 -2.32
C TYR A 193 19.52 19.81 -1.57
N GLN A 194 18.91 19.74 -0.39
CA GLN A 194 18.67 18.50 0.34
C GLN A 194 17.16 18.24 0.35
N TYR A 195 16.80 16.97 0.15
CA TYR A 195 15.41 16.53 0.21
C TYR A 195 15.17 15.84 1.55
N TYR A 196 14.07 16.21 2.20
CA TYR A 196 13.63 15.66 3.48
C TYR A 196 12.31 14.93 3.29
N ASP A 197 12.26 13.66 3.69
CA ASP A 197 11.03 12.89 3.60
C ASP A 197 10.15 13.22 4.81
N ILE A 198 8.98 13.77 4.53
CA ILE A 198 8.01 14.20 5.53
C ILE A 198 6.75 13.37 5.36
N SER A 199 6.21 12.88 6.49
CA SER A 199 4.90 12.26 6.53
C SER A 199 3.95 13.06 7.42
N LEU A 200 2.75 13.35 6.93
CA LEU A 200 1.66 13.93 7.70
C LEU A 200 0.63 12.83 7.95
N GLU A 201 0.30 12.63 9.21
CA GLU A 201 -0.61 11.59 9.66
C GLU A 201 -1.78 12.23 10.41
N LEU A 202 -3.00 11.84 10.03
CA LEU A 202 -4.24 12.15 10.72
C LEU A 202 -4.89 10.84 11.12
N ILE A 203 -5.10 10.64 12.42
CA ILE A 203 -5.76 9.47 13.00
C ILE A 203 -7.03 9.98 13.68
N ASP A 204 -8.18 9.45 13.30
CA ASP A 204 -9.45 9.61 14.00
C ASP A 204 -9.82 8.25 14.58
N GLN A 205 -9.75 8.17 15.91
CA GLN A 205 -10.06 6.95 16.64
C GLN A 205 -11.01 7.29 17.78
N ASN A 206 -12.17 6.63 17.85
CA ASN A 206 -13.22 6.93 18.83
C ASN A 206 -13.62 8.42 18.87
N GLY A 207 -13.58 9.11 17.72
CA GLY A 207 -13.89 10.54 17.61
C GLY A 207 -12.77 11.48 18.10
N LEU A 208 -11.64 10.95 18.58
CA LEU A 208 -10.46 11.73 18.93
C LEU A 208 -9.53 11.86 17.73
N ARG A 209 -9.32 13.09 17.27
CA ARG A 209 -8.40 13.40 16.17
C ARG A 209 -7.00 13.68 16.68
N THR A 210 -6.06 12.86 16.25
CA THR A 210 -4.62 13.05 16.48
C THR A 210 -3.94 13.37 15.16
N LYS A 211 -3.24 14.51 15.11
CA LYS A 211 -2.42 14.92 13.97
C LYS A 211 -0.95 14.73 14.35
N VAL A 212 -0.18 14.06 13.50
CA VAL A 212 1.25 13.79 13.73
C VAL A 212 2.03 14.16 12.48
N MET A 213 3.19 14.80 12.67
CA MET A 213 4.17 15.00 11.61
C MET A 213 5.37 14.10 11.90
N HIS A 214 5.81 13.37 10.88
CA HIS A 214 7.02 12.57 10.89
C HIS A 214 8.05 13.17 9.95
N LEU A 215 9.28 13.28 10.42
CA LEU A 215 10.44 13.65 9.61
C LEU A 215 11.43 12.51 9.62
N ASP A 216 11.81 12.03 8.44
CA ASP A 216 12.89 11.08 8.26
C ASP A 216 14.18 11.84 7.91
N TYR A 217 15.04 12.02 8.91
CA TYR A 217 16.32 12.68 8.74
C TYR A 217 17.41 11.68 8.36
N VAL A 218 17.89 11.75 7.12
CA VAL A 218 18.98 10.91 6.64
C VAL A 218 20.32 11.54 7.05
N TYR A 219 21.16 10.78 7.75
CA TYR A 219 22.48 11.22 8.22
C TYR A 219 23.55 10.15 8.01
N SER A 220 24.82 10.55 8.08
CA SER A 220 25.95 9.61 8.09
C SER A 220 26.31 9.27 9.52
N SER A 221 26.32 8.00 9.87
CA SER A 221 26.78 7.53 11.18
C SER A 221 28.10 6.78 11.03
N THR A 222 29.01 7.00 11.98
CA THR A 222 30.28 6.26 12.08
C THR A 222 30.29 5.49 13.39
N CYS A 223 30.70 4.22 13.32
CA CYS A 223 30.73 3.38 14.52
C CYS A 223 31.93 3.70 15.39
N PRO A 224 31.73 4.06 16.68
CA PRO A 224 32.83 4.40 17.58
C PRO A 224 33.80 3.22 17.76
N CYS A 225 33.30 1.99 17.86
CA CYS A 225 34.16 0.81 18.01
C CYS A 225 35.09 0.61 16.80
N SER A 226 34.58 0.83 15.59
CA SER A 226 35.38 0.70 14.37
C SER A 226 36.42 1.81 14.24
N LEU A 227 36.10 3.00 14.73
CA LEU A 227 37.05 4.10 14.85
C LEU A 227 38.18 3.75 15.82
N GLU A 228 37.86 3.25 17.01
CA GLU A 228 38.85 2.83 18.01
C GLU A 228 39.78 1.72 17.48
N LEU A 229 39.23 0.71 16.79
CA LEU A 229 40.03 -0.35 16.16
C LEU A 229 40.93 0.18 15.03
N SER A 230 40.44 1.15 14.25
CA SER A 230 41.23 1.79 13.20
C SER A 230 42.38 2.59 13.79
N GLU A 231 42.15 3.32 14.88
CA GLU A 231 43.18 4.04 15.63
C GLU A 231 44.21 3.09 16.25
N HIS A 232 43.75 1.98 16.83
CA HIS A 232 44.64 0.95 17.33
C HIS A 232 45.54 0.38 16.22
N ALA A 233 44.98 0.06 15.05
CA ALA A 233 45.74 -0.45 13.91
C ALA A 233 46.81 0.52 13.41
N ARG A 234 46.50 1.82 13.37
CA ARG A 234 47.46 2.88 13.00
C ARG A 234 48.61 2.95 14.00
N LYS A 235 48.31 2.96 15.30
CA LYS A 235 49.31 3.08 16.37
C LYS A 235 50.18 1.84 16.54
N SER A 236 49.58 0.64 16.48
CA SER A 236 50.27 -0.62 16.78
C SER A 236 50.98 -1.24 15.58
N ARG A 237 50.46 -1.05 14.36
CA ARG A 237 50.96 -1.73 13.15
C ARG A 237 51.38 -0.79 12.03
N GLY A 238 51.20 0.53 12.18
CA GLY A 238 51.44 1.49 11.10
C GLY A 238 50.56 1.28 9.88
N GLN A 239 49.42 0.58 10.03
CA GLN A 239 48.53 0.24 8.93
C GLN A 239 47.39 1.26 8.82
N LEU A 240 47.09 1.68 7.60
CA LEU A 240 45.91 2.48 7.33
C LEU A 240 44.66 1.61 7.49
N ALA A 241 43.73 2.09 8.31
CA ALA A 241 42.40 1.51 8.47
C ALA A 241 41.37 2.64 8.40
N THR A 242 40.24 2.38 7.75
CA THR A 242 39.10 3.30 7.66
C THR A 242 37.97 2.79 8.55
N PRO A 243 37.41 3.61 9.43
CA PRO A 243 36.24 3.21 10.20
C PRO A 243 35.06 3.03 9.26
N HIS A 244 34.21 2.04 9.54
CA HIS A 244 33.00 1.88 8.76
C HIS A 244 32.03 3.04 9.04
N SER A 245 31.42 3.53 7.96
CA SER A 245 30.41 4.57 7.98
C SER A 245 29.23 4.11 7.14
N GLN A 246 28.01 4.43 7.58
CA GLN A 246 26.79 4.04 6.89
C GLN A 246 25.78 5.18 6.87
N ARG A 247 24.86 5.11 5.91
CA ARG A 247 23.70 5.99 5.86
C ARG A 247 22.66 5.48 6.86
N SER A 248 22.24 6.34 7.77
CA SER A 248 21.24 6.06 8.80
C SER A 248 20.06 7.03 8.68
N VAL A 249 18.91 6.64 9.21
CA VAL A 249 17.68 7.45 9.21
C VAL A 249 17.20 7.61 10.65
N ALA A 250 17.03 8.86 11.09
CA ALA A 250 16.38 9.19 12.35
C ALA A 250 14.96 9.69 12.08
N ARG A 251 13.95 8.92 12.50
CA ARG A 251 12.55 9.34 12.41
C ARG A 251 12.15 10.13 13.64
N ILE A 252 11.72 11.37 13.45
CA ILE A 252 11.19 12.24 14.50
C ILE A 252 9.70 12.39 14.28
N SER A 253 8.91 11.98 15.27
CA SER A 253 7.44 12.09 15.24
C SER A 253 6.97 13.06 16.31
N ARG A 254 6.14 14.03 15.94
CA ARG A 254 5.59 15.02 16.89
C ARG A 254 4.12 15.31 16.59
N PRO A 255 3.27 15.50 17.63
CA PRO A 255 1.93 16.03 17.43
C PRO A 255 1.98 17.32 16.63
N TYR A 256 1.12 17.44 15.63
CA TYR A 256 1.05 18.62 14.78
C TYR A 256 0.27 19.73 15.49
N GLN A 257 0.96 20.80 15.86
CA GLN A 257 0.40 22.00 16.50
C GLN A 257 0.79 23.23 15.71
N LEU A 258 0.16 23.49 14.55
CA LEU A 258 0.48 24.64 13.68
C LEU A 258 2.02 24.84 13.57
N ILE A 259 2.75 23.72 13.42
CA ILE A 259 4.21 23.70 13.58
C ILE A 259 4.83 24.16 12.27
N LEU A 260 5.69 25.15 12.39
CA LEU A 260 6.48 25.73 11.31
C LEU A 260 7.47 24.67 10.79
N ILE A 261 7.15 24.04 9.66
CA ILE A 261 7.99 23.04 8.98
C ILE A 261 9.43 23.56 8.82
N ASN A 262 9.60 24.80 8.36
CA ASN A 262 10.93 25.38 8.12
C ASN A 262 11.78 25.57 9.39
N SER A 263 11.21 26.03 10.52
CA SER A 263 12.03 26.33 11.70
C SER A 263 12.47 25.07 12.44
N GLN A 264 11.65 24.01 12.42
CA GLN A 264 12.04 22.74 13.02
C GLN A 264 13.00 21.94 12.13
N LEU A 265 12.83 21.98 10.81
CA LEU A 265 13.78 21.36 9.88
C LEU A 265 15.17 21.99 9.99
N SER A 266 15.27 23.32 10.01
CA SER A 266 16.55 24.01 10.21
C SER A 266 17.16 23.69 11.57
N TYR A 267 16.35 23.69 12.65
CA TYR A 267 16.84 23.35 14.00
C TYR A 267 17.33 21.90 14.10
N ILE A 268 16.60 20.95 13.52
CA ILE A 268 16.96 19.53 13.52
C ILE A 268 18.21 19.32 12.66
N ALA A 269 18.26 19.90 11.45
CA ALA A 269 19.41 19.82 10.57
C ALA A 269 20.67 20.41 11.23
N ASP A 270 20.56 21.57 11.90
CA ASP A 270 21.67 22.18 12.63
C ASP A 270 22.17 21.32 13.78
N LYS A 271 21.28 20.61 14.47
CA LYS A 271 21.65 19.76 15.61
C LYS A 271 22.33 18.47 15.17
N PHE A 272 21.89 17.86 14.07
CA PHE A 272 22.49 16.64 13.53
C PHE A 272 23.73 16.88 12.65
N ASN A 273 23.88 18.06 12.04
CA ASN A 273 25.08 18.40 11.27
C ASN A 273 26.25 18.88 12.12
N ARG A 274 26.04 19.13 13.43
CA ARG A 274 27.08 19.54 14.39
C ARG A 274 27.63 18.40 15.23
N THR A 275 27.12 17.18 15.06
CA THR A 275 27.64 15.93 15.64
C THR A 275 28.40 15.14 14.59
#